data_AF-A0A4Y8RKJ7-F1
#
_entry.id   AF-A0A4Y8RKJ7-F1
#
_cell.length_a   1.000
_cell.length_b   1.000
_cell.length_c   1.000
_cell.angle_alpha   90.00
_cell.angle_beta   90.00
_cell.angle_gamma   90.00
#
_symmetry.space_group_name_H-M   'P 1'
#
loop_
_entity.id
_entity.type
_entity.pdbx_description
1 polymer ?
#
loop_
_entity_poly.entity_id
_entity_poly.type
_entity_poly.pdbx_seq_one_letter_code
_entity_poly.pdbx_strand_id
1 'polypeptide(L)'
;MEVAVTQTKRSPSLSGPAARLFIGSSTEGLDIAYAVQESLDFDAEVTVWPQGIFKPNETTMCELEATANTFDFASFIFSPDDTLEIRAGRFSAVRDNVVFEFGLFCGALGRRRCSFLLPRHVKSLRLPTDLLGLVPLTYNADRSDRNLLAGVGAACNQLRRMFREMGLRRPQAPVDAKVQSGDARGRDLAFYEKLWTSNAVEDARSMVRSIPADPRDPDFEARRPALKTVYAFFESLSDAVLSGVVDEEGARRQFGEALTSFWSYIYTTWLPAGQIDPADAWDPLPQIGIVASRWSNRHV
;
A
#
# COMPACT_ATOMS: atom_id res chain seq x y z
N MET A 1 -48.97 31.10 -30.49
CA MET A 1 -48.51 30.03 -29.57
C MET A 1 -47.23 29.49 -30.14
N GLU A 2 -46.11 30.07 -29.70
CA GLU A 2 -44.78 29.75 -30.20
C GLU A 2 -44.15 28.79 -29.19
N VAL A 3 -43.95 27.53 -29.60
CA VAL A 3 -43.38 26.49 -28.74
C VAL A 3 -41.86 26.63 -28.81
N ALA A 4 -41.29 27.23 -27.77
CA ALA A 4 -39.84 27.33 -27.61
C ALA A 4 -39.23 25.91 -27.50
N VAL A 5 -38.48 25.52 -28.53
CA VAL A 5 -37.63 24.33 -28.50
C VAL A 5 -36.46 24.64 -27.57
N THR A 6 -36.56 24.19 -26.32
CA THR A 6 -35.49 24.25 -25.34
C THR A 6 -34.33 23.40 -25.84
N GLN A 7 -33.32 24.05 -26.42
CA GLN A 7 -32.05 23.41 -26.76
C GLN A 7 -31.46 22.78 -25.49
N THR A 8 -31.46 21.46 -25.43
CA THR A 8 -30.78 20.70 -24.40
C THR A 8 -29.28 21.00 -24.54
N LYS A 9 -28.72 21.74 -23.58
CA LYS A 9 -27.28 21.93 -23.43
C LYS A 9 -26.61 20.57 -23.55
N ARG A 10 -25.83 20.36 -24.62
CA ARG A 10 -24.90 19.24 -24.71
C ARG A 10 -24.03 19.27 -23.46
N SER A 11 -23.94 18.13 -22.79
CA SER A 11 -23.04 17.87 -21.67
C SER A 11 -21.64 18.39 -22.02
N PRO A 12 -20.92 19.06 -21.10
CA PRO A 12 -19.59 19.53 -21.39
C PRO A 12 -18.69 18.34 -21.74
N SER A 13 -17.99 18.41 -22.86
CA SER A 13 -16.88 17.51 -23.16
C SER A 13 -15.88 17.59 -22.00
N LEU A 14 -15.61 16.47 -21.34
CA LEU A 14 -14.65 16.34 -20.24
C LEU A 14 -13.24 16.60 -20.79
N SER A 15 -12.84 17.86 -20.87
CA SER A 15 -11.48 18.29 -21.27
C SER A 15 -10.53 18.39 -20.08
N GLY A 16 -10.70 17.51 -19.09
CA GLY A 16 -9.79 17.35 -17.95
C GLY A 16 -9.12 15.98 -17.98
N PRO A 17 -8.00 15.77 -17.27
CA PRO A 17 -7.35 14.45 -17.25
C PRO A 17 -8.31 13.38 -16.73
N ALA A 18 -8.31 12.21 -17.37
CA ALA A 18 -9.13 11.08 -16.97
C ALA A 18 -8.63 10.49 -15.64
N ALA A 19 -9.54 9.97 -14.81
CA ALA A 19 -9.15 9.35 -13.55
C ALA A 19 -8.34 8.08 -13.80
N ARG A 20 -7.24 7.89 -13.08
CA ARG A 20 -6.42 6.68 -13.20
C ARG A 20 -6.90 5.64 -12.19
N LEU A 21 -7.39 4.50 -12.70
CA LEU A 21 -7.91 3.40 -11.89
C LEU A 21 -7.01 2.18 -12.02
N PHE A 22 -6.56 1.68 -10.88
CA PHE A 22 -5.95 0.36 -10.79
C PHE A 22 -6.99 -0.73 -10.57
N ILE A 23 -6.86 -1.87 -11.26
CA ILE A 23 -7.65 -3.08 -10.99
C ILE A 23 -6.74 -4.25 -10.61
N GLY A 24 -6.88 -4.70 -9.35
CA GLY A 24 -6.24 -5.92 -8.84
C GLY A 24 -7.20 -7.11 -8.84
N SER A 25 -6.70 -8.30 -9.15
CA SER A 25 -7.46 -9.55 -9.07
C SER A 25 -6.50 -10.73 -8.95
N SER A 26 -7.04 -11.88 -8.56
CA SER A 26 -6.39 -13.16 -8.85
C SER A 26 -6.44 -13.47 -10.35
N THR A 27 -5.83 -14.59 -10.75
CA THR A 27 -5.94 -15.15 -12.10
C THR A 27 -7.37 -15.53 -12.48
N GLU A 28 -8.15 -16.00 -11.51
CA GLU A 28 -9.53 -16.45 -11.65
C GLU A 28 -10.50 -15.26 -11.81
N GLY A 29 -10.17 -14.11 -11.21
CA GLY A 29 -10.95 -12.87 -11.33
C GLY A 29 -10.63 -12.03 -12.58
N LEU A 30 -9.70 -12.47 -13.44
CA LEU A 30 -9.14 -11.64 -14.51
C LEU A 30 -10.16 -11.26 -15.58
N ASP A 31 -11.05 -12.17 -15.95
CA ASP A 31 -12.12 -11.89 -16.93
C ASP A 31 -13.08 -10.80 -16.42
N ILE A 32 -13.32 -10.75 -15.11
CA ILE A 32 -14.11 -9.70 -14.48
C ILE A 32 -13.35 -8.38 -14.50
N ALA A 33 -12.05 -8.40 -14.21
CA ALA A 33 -11.20 -7.22 -14.24
C ALA A 33 -11.19 -6.57 -15.64
N TYR A 34 -11.06 -7.37 -16.70
CA TYR A 34 -11.15 -6.88 -18.08
C TYR A 34 -12.54 -6.37 -18.45
N ALA A 35 -13.62 -7.04 -18.00
CA ALA A 35 -14.97 -6.53 -18.22
C ALA A 35 -15.18 -5.15 -17.54
N VAL A 36 -14.60 -4.93 -16.36
CA VAL A 36 -14.65 -3.63 -15.68
C VAL A 36 -13.83 -2.59 -16.44
N GLN A 37 -12.63 -2.94 -16.91
CA GLN A 37 -11.79 -2.08 -17.75
C GLN A 37 -12.53 -1.63 -19.02
N GLU A 38 -13.07 -2.58 -19.80
CA GLU A 38 -13.83 -2.28 -21.02
C GLU A 38 -15.06 -1.44 -20.71
N SER A 39 -15.76 -1.72 -19.60
CA SER A 39 -16.94 -0.96 -19.21
C SER A 39 -16.64 0.48 -18.79
N LEU A 40 -15.39 0.85 -18.52
CA LEU A 40 -14.97 2.16 -18.01
C LEU A 40 -14.05 2.94 -18.98
N ASP A 41 -13.85 2.44 -20.21
CA ASP A 41 -12.93 2.99 -21.21
C ASP A 41 -13.13 4.50 -21.50
N PHE A 42 -14.37 4.98 -21.45
CA PHE A 42 -14.69 6.41 -21.65
C PHE A 42 -14.65 7.27 -20.38
N ASP A 43 -14.51 6.65 -19.21
CA ASP A 43 -14.66 7.31 -17.91
C ASP A 43 -13.32 7.45 -17.15
N ALA A 44 -12.39 6.51 -17.35
CA ALA A 44 -11.14 6.40 -16.59
C ALA A 44 -10.04 5.72 -17.41
N GLU A 45 -8.79 6.09 -17.14
CA GLU A 45 -7.62 5.32 -17.57
C GLU A 45 -7.46 4.11 -16.64
N VAL A 46 -7.97 2.96 -17.08
CA VAL A 46 -7.97 1.73 -16.28
C VAL A 46 -6.77 0.87 -16.62
N THR A 47 -6.01 0.44 -15.62
CA THR A 47 -4.92 -0.54 -15.77
C THR A 47 -5.17 -1.76 -14.90
N VAL A 48 -5.21 -2.95 -15.53
CA VAL A 48 -5.37 -4.23 -14.84
C VAL A 48 -4.00 -4.81 -14.49
N TRP A 49 -3.87 -5.45 -13.34
CA TRP A 49 -2.61 -5.96 -12.77
C TRP A 49 -1.61 -6.55 -13.81
N PRO A 50 -1.98 -7.52 -14.68
CA PRO A 50 -1.03 -8.17 -15.58
C PRO A 50 -0.54 -7.30 -16.76
N GLN A 51 -1.08 -6.11 -16.95
CA GLN A 51 -0.82 -5.25 -18.12
C GLN A 51 0.49 -4.45 -18.00
N GLY A 52 1.56 -5.10 -17.49
CA GLY A 52 2.91 -4.54 -17.49
C GLY A 52 3.16 -3.49 -16.41
N ILE A 53 2.35 -3.46 -15.36
CA ILE A 53 2.57 -2.59 -14.20
C ILE A 53 3.80 -3.06 -13.39
N PHE A 54 4.03 -4.37 -13.35
CA PHE A 54 5.12 -5.00 -12.59
C PHE A 54 5.99 -5.87 -13.49
N LYS A 55 7.31 -5.84 -13.25
CA LYS A 55 8.26 -6.74 -13.92
C LYS A 55 8.34 -8.08 -13.17
N PRO A 56 8.35 -9.22 -13.89
CA PRO A 56 8.55 -10.52 -13.27
C PRO A 56 9.86 -10.55 -12.47
N ASN A 57 9.82 -11.08 -11.23
CA ASN A 57 10.94 -11.22 -10.28
C ASN A 57 11.49 -9.92 -9.63
N GLU A 58 10.83 -8.76 -9.82
CA GLU A 58 11.30 -7.48 -9.24
C GLU A 58 10.29 -6.84 -8.26
N THR A 59 9.07 -7.35 -8.13
CA THR A 59 8.00 -6.69 -7.39
C THR A 59 8.21 -6.72 -5.88
N THR A 60 8.95 -5.73 -5.37
CA THR A 60 9.07 -5.46 -3.94
C THR A 60 7.81 -4.75 -3.41
N MET A 61 7.59 -4.82 -2.10
CA MET A 61 6.50 -4.07 -1.44
C MET A 61 6.60 -2.55 -1.69
N CYS A 62 7.83 -2.02 -1.83
CA CYS A 62 8.09 -0.62 -2.16
C CYS A 62 7.63 -0.25 -3.58
N GLU A 63 7.84 -1.14 -4.57
CA GLU A 63 7.38 -0.92 -5.93
C GLU A 63 5.85 -0.94 -6.02
N LEU A 64 5.20 -1.82 -5.26
CA LEU A 64 3.74 -1.87 -5.11
C LEU A 64 3.18 -0.57 -4.55
N GLU A 65 3.80 -0.03 -3.50
CA GLU A 65 3.40 1.25 -2.90
C GLU A 65 3.65 2.44 -3.84
N ALA A 66 4.83 2.50 -4.48
CA ALA A 66 5.15 3.53 -5.46
C ALA A 66 4.17 3.52 -6.63
N THR A 67 3.84 2.32 -7.12
CA THR A 67 2.84 2.09 -8.16
C THR A 67 1.46 2.56 -7.73
N ALA A 68 1.01 2.15 -6.54
CA ALA A 68 -0.28 2.56 -5.99
C ALA A 68 -0.41 4.09 -5.95
N ASN A 69 0.67 4.79 -5.60
CA ASN A 69 0.70 6.24 -5.58
C ASN A 69 0.54 6.92 -6.95
N THR A 70 0.69 6.20 -8.06
CA THR A 70 0.44 6.74 -9.40
C THR A 70 -1.05 6.75 -9.78
N PHE A 71 -1.91 6.08 -9.03
CA PHE A 71 -3.34 6.00 -9.31
C PHE A 71 -4.17 6.97 -8.45
N ASP A 72 -5.36 7.32 -8.96
CA ASP A 72 -6.36 8.10 -8.24
C ASP A 72 -7.28 7.20 -7.40
N PHE A 73 -7.51 5.99 -7.90
CA PHE A 73 -8.44 5.02 -7.35
C PHE A 73 -7.92 3.59 -7.52
N ALA A 74 -8.41 2.69 -6.68
CA ALA A 74 -8.19 1.25 -6.85
C ALA A 74 -9.49 0.47 -6.70
N SER A 75 -9.63 -0.59 -7.50
CA SER A 75 -10.72 -1.55 -7.40
C SER A 75 -10.18 -2.97 -7.42
N PHE A 76 -10.65 -3.83 -6.53
CA PHE A 76 -10.19 -5.22 -6.47
C PHE A 76 -11.32 -6.20 -6.75
N ILE A 77 -11.06 -7.24 -7.54
CA ILE A 77 -12.01 -8.33 -7.76
C ILE A 77 -11.78 -9.37 -6.67
N PHE A 78 -12.75 -9.48 -5.77
CA PHE A 78 -12.74 -10.44 -4.68
C PHE A 78 -13.52 -11.68 -5.11
N SER A 79 -12.83 -12.54 -5.85
CA SER A 79 -13.34 -13.82 -6.31
C SER A 79 -13.14 -14.93 -5.24
N PRO A 80 -14.05 -15.91 -5.17
CA PRO A 80 -14.06 -17.00 -4.19
C PRO A 80 -13.00 -18.08 -4.47
N ASP A 81 -11.74 -17.70 -4.65
CA ASP A 81 -10.72 -18.55 -5.28
C ASP A 81 -10.10 -19.58 -4.33
N ASP A 82 -10.03 -19.25 -3.04
CA ASP A 82 -9.44 -20.12 -2.03
C ASP A 82 -10.50 -20.73 -1.11
N THR A 83 -10.16 -21.87 -0.50
CA THR A 83 -10.97 -22.50 0.55
C THR A 83 -10.22 -22.42 1.87
N LEU A 84 -10.82 -21.76 2.86
CA LEU A 84 -10.31 -21.72 4.22
C LEU A 84 -10.97 -22.81 5.06
N GLU A 85 -10.15 -23.66 5.68
CA GLU A 85 -10.56 -24.52 6.77
C GLU A 85 -10.24 -23.83 8.10
N ILE A 86 -11.28 -23.36 8.79
CA ILE A 86 -11.13 -22.73 10.11
C ILE A 86 -12.07 -23.46 11.08
N ARG A 87 -11.48 -24.13 12.07
CA ARG A 87 -12.17 -25.12 12.93
C ARG A 87 -12.77 -26.23 12.06
N ALA A 88 -13.96 -26.74 12.41
CA ALA A 88 -14.67 -27.80 11.66
C ALA A 88 -15.48 -27.28 10.45
N GLY A 89 -15.18 -26.10 9.90
CA GLY A 89 -15.93 -25.49 8.80
C GLY A 89 -15.07 -25.14 7.58
N ARG A 90 -15.55 -25.48 6.38
CA ARG A 90 -14.99 -25.04 5.09
C ARG A 90 -15.72 -23.79 4.60
N PHE A 91 -14.96 -22.76 4.26
CA PHE A 91 -15.46 -21.50 3.74
C PHE A 91 -14.73 -21.13 2.47
N SER A 92 -15.43 -20.48 1.54
CA SER A 92 -14.75 -19.83 0.42
C SER A 92 -14.19 -18.48 0.85
N ALA A 93 -13.01 -18.14 0.35
CA ALA A 93 -12.27 -16.94 0.68
C ALA A 93 -11.62 -16.32 -0.55
N VAL A 94 -11.33 -15.03 -0.43
CA VAL A 94 -10.48 -14.32 -1.37
C VAL A 94 -9.04 -14.73 -1.10
N ARG A 95 -8.25 -14.86 -2.16
CA ARG A 95 -6.82 -15.15 -2.05
C ARG A 95 -6.08 -14.11 -1.21
N ASP A 96 -5.25 -14.58 -0.28
CA ASP A 96 -4.60 -13.73 0.73
C ASP A 96 -3.79 -12.58 0.11
N ASN A 97 -3.10 -12.83 -1.01
CA ASN A 97 -2.33 -11.80 -1.72
C ASN A 97 -3.21 -10.65 -2.23
N VAL A 98 -4.40 -10.97 -2.75
CA VAL A 98 -5.36 -9.96 -3.27
C VAL A 98 -5.90 -9.10 -2.13
N VAL A 99 -6.11 -9.70 -0.96
CA VAL A 99 -6.52 -8.99 0.26
C VAL A 99 -5.38 -8.09 0.78
N PHE A 100 -4.14 -8.58 0.77
CA PHE A 100 -2.95 -7.82 1.14
C PHE A 100 -2.75 -6.61 0.24
N GLU A 101 -2.78 -6.80 -1.08
CA GLU A 101 -2.66 -5.73 -2.07
C GLU A 101 -3.78 -4.70 -1.91
N PHE A 102 -5.02 -5.14 -1.69
CA PHE A 102 -6.14 -4.24 -1.39
C PHE A 102 -5.85 -3.37 -0.16
N GLY A 103 -5.33 -3.97 0.92
CA GLY A 103 -4.91 -3.26 2.12
C GLY A 103 -3.80 -2.24 1.85
N LEU A 104 -2.78 -2.61 1.05
CA LEU A 104 -1.68 -1.74 0.66
C LEU A 104 -2.19 -0.50 -0.12
N PHE A 105 -3.07 -0.71 -1.10
CA PHE A 105 -3.69 0.38 -1.85
C PHE A 105 -4.59 1.25 -0.97
N CYS A 106 -5.32 0.66 -0.02
CA CYS A 106 -6.09 1.43 0.97
C CYS A 106 -5.19 2.30 1.84
N GLY A 107 -3.99 1.82 2.19
CA GLY A 107 -2.97 2.58 2.92
C GLY A 107 -2.44 3.76 2.10
N ALA A 108 -2.09 3.52 0.83
CA ALA A 108 -1.50 4.53 -0.05
C ALA A 108 -2.51 5.59 -0.53
N LEU A 109 -3.71 5.18 -0.94
CA LEU A 109 -4.73 6.05 -1.53
C LEU A 109 -5.73 6.58 -0.50
N GLY A 110 -5.80 5.95 0.66
CA GLY A 110 -6.87 6.13 1.62
C GLY A 110 -8.10 5.30 1.26
N ARG A 111 -8.74 4.75 2.30
CA ARG A 111 -9.88 3.82 2.19
C ARG A 111 -11.04 4.32 1.30
N ARG A 112 -11.31 5.63 1.24
CA ARG A 112 -12.40 6.20 0.44
C ARG A 112 -12.17 6.17 -1.08
N ARG A 113 -10.93 5.88 -1.51
CA ARG A 113 -10.53 5.77 -2.92
C ARG A 113 -10.34 4.32 -3.37
N CYS A 114 -10.58 3.37 -2.47
CA CYS A 114 -10.47 1.95 -2.72
C CYS A 114 -11.85 1.30 -2.66
N SER A 115 -12.09 0.36 -3.57
CA SER A 115 -13.33 -0.39 -3.70
C SER A 115 -13.00 -1.85 -3.98
N PHE A 116 -13.97 -2.74 -3.77
CA PHE A 116 -13.84 -4.12 -4.22
C PHE A 116 -15.18 -4.65 -4.70
N LEU A 117 -15.13 -5.59 -5.64
CA LEU A 117 -16.26 -6.20 -6.31
C LEU A 117 -16.43 -7.64 -5.86
N LEU A 118 -17.67 -8.01 -5.53
CA LEU A 118 -18.07 -9.36 -5.15
C LEU A 118 -19.12 -9.94 -6.10
N PRO A 119 -19.04 -11.23 -6.46
CA PRO A 119 -20.14 -11.90 -7.16
C PRO A 119 -21.36 -12.00 -6.25
N ARG A 120 -22.54 -11.58 -6.75
CA ARG A 120 -23.79 -11.56 -5.95
C ARG A 120 -24.24 -12.91 -5.42
N HIS A 121 -23.87 -14.01 -6.09
CA HIS A 121 -24.27 -15.35 -5.66
C HIS A 121 -23.50 -15.84 -4.43
N VAL A 122 -22.33 -15.26 -4.14
CA VAL A 122 -21.52 -15.65 -2.98
C VAL A 122 -22.04 -14.93 -1.74
N LYS A 123 -22.85 -15.64 -0.96
CA LYS A 123 -23.45 -15.11 0.28
C LYS A 123 -22.52 -15.19 1.49
N SER A 124 -21.48 -16.02 1.44
CA SER A 124 -20.62 -16.35 2.58
C SER A 124 -19.14 -16.33 2.20
N LEU A 125 -18.68 -15.22 1.62
CA LEU A 125 -17.25 -14.97 1.44
C LEU A 125 -16.68 -14.41 2.74
N ARG A 126 -15.71 -15.11 3.33
CA ARG A 126 -15.07 -14.63 4.56
C ARG A 126 -14.05 -13.54 4.20
N LEU A 127 -14.31 -12.31 4.67
CA LEU A 127 -13.38 -11.19 4.57
C LEU A 127 -12.76 -10.90 5.95
N PRO A 128 -11.53 -10.35 6.01
CA PRO A 128 -10.98 -9.83 7.26
C PRO A 128 -11.95 -8.87 7.94
N THR A 129 -12.04 -8.93 9.27
CA THR A 129 -12.98 -8.11 10.04
C THR A 129 -12.75 -6.62 9.87
N ASP A 130 -11.51 -6.22 9.59
CA ASP A 130 -11.12 -4.83 9.31
C ASP A 130 -11.74 -4.28 8.01
N LEU A 131 -12.18 -5.17 7.10
CA LEU A 131 -12.89 -4.82 5.86
C LEU A 131 -14.40 -4.69 6.04
N LEU A 132 -14.98 -5.08 7.19
CA LEU A 132 -16.43 -5.02 7.45
C LEU A 132 -17.00 -3.59 7.45
N GLY A 133 -16.13 -2.57 7.53
CA GLY A 133 -16.53 -1.16 7.40
C GLY A 133 -16.63 -0.65 5.96
N LEU A 134 -16.31 -1.47 4.96
CA LEU A 134 -16.40 -1.14 3.55
C LEU A 134 -17.60 -1.84 2.89
N VAL A 135 -18.41 -1.08 2.17
CA VAL A 135 -19.54 -1.64 1.42
C VAL A 135 -19.02 -2.21 0.09
N PRO A 136 -19.18 -3.51 -0.16
CA PRO A 136 -18.76 -4.10 -1.43
C PRO A 136 -19.61 -3.58 -2.60
N LEU A 137 -18.95 -3.39 -3.74
CA LEU A 137 -19.66 -3.38 -5.02
C LEU A 137 -19.99 -4.82 -5.39
N THR A 138 -21.09 -5.04 -6.11
CA THR A 138 -21.48 -6.40 -6.51
C THR A 138 -21.79 -6.51 -7.99
N TYR A 139 -21.46 -7.66 -8.58
CA TYR A 139 -21.69 -7.96 -9.99
C TYR A 139 -22.45 -9.28 -10.18
N ASN A 140 -23.11 -9.43 -11.33
CA ASN A 140 -23.81 -10.66 -11.68
C ASN A 140 -22.90 -11.54 -12.56
N ALA A 141 -22.28 -12.55 -11.94
CA ALA A 141 -21.46 -13.53 -12.64
C ALA A 141 -22.30 -14.57 -13.42
N ASP A 142 -23.53 -14.85 -12.98
CA ASP A 142 -24.35 -15.98 -13.46
C ASP A 142 -25.44 -15.54 -14.43
N ARG A 143 -25.17 -14.53 -15.26
CA ARG A 143 -26.13 -14.12 -16.27
C ARG A 143 -26.36 -15.25 -17.27
N SER A 144 -27.62 -15.47 -17.64
CA SER A 144 -28.00 -16.47 -18.63
C SER A 144 -27.37 -16.25 -20.00
N ASP A 145 -27.10 -14.98 -20.37
CA ASP A 145 -26.44 -14.58 -21.62
C ASP A 145 -24.91 -14.55 -21.53
N ARG A 146 -24.33 -14.86 -20.35
CA ARG A 146 -22.88 -14.80 -20.06
C ARG A 146 -22.22 -13.46 -20.39
N ASN A 147 -22.99 -12.38 -20.51
CA ASN A 147 -22.47 -11.06 -20.83
C ASN A 147 -21.88 -10.39 -19.58
N LEU A 148 -20.58 -10.56 -19.36
CA LEU A 148 -19.88 -10.00 -18.19
C LEU A 148 -19.91 -8.47 -18.15
N LEU A 149 -19.86 -7.78 -19.29
CA LEU A 149 -19.98 -6.31 -19.36
C LEU A 149 -21.30 -5.84 -18.76
N ALA A 150 -22.41 -6.48 -19.15
CA ALA A 150 -23.70 -6.22 -18.54
C ALA A 150 -23.78 -6.69 -17.08
N GLY A 151 -23.00 -7.69 -16.69
CA GLY A 151 -22.88 -8.19 -15.32
C GLY A 151 -22.23 -7.20 -14.36
N VAL A 152 -21.16 -6.52 -14.80
CA VAL A 152 -20.40 -5.53 -14.02
C VAL A 152 -20.97 -4.11 -14.13
N GLY A 153 -21.83 -3.83 -15.12
CA GLY A 153 -22.32 -2.47 -15.40
C GLY A 153 -22.89 -1.72 -14.20
N ALA A 154 -23.59 -2.39 -13.28
CA ALA A 154 -24.09 -1.77 -12.05
C ALA A 154 -22.95 -1.33 -11.10
N ALA A 155 -21.90 -2.14 -10.97
CA ALA A 155 -20.71 -1.81 -10.19
C ALA A 155 -19.92 -0.67 -10.86
N CYS A 156 -19.74 -0.72 -12.18
CA CYS A 156 -19.10 0.36 -12.96
C CYS A 156 -19.84 1.69 -12.80
N ASN A 157 -21.18 1.69 -12.77
CA ASN A 157 -21.96 2.90 -12.50
C ASN A 157 -21.74 3.47 -11.09
N GLN A 158 -21.44 2.63 -10.10
CA GLN A 158 -21.08 3.08 -8.75
C GLN A 158 -19.65 3.63 -8.72
N LEU A 159 -18.70 3.00 -9.43
CA LEU A 159 -17.35 3.54 -9.62
C LEU A 159 -17.37 4.92 -10.28
N ARG A 160 -18.19 5.11 -11.33
CA ARG A 160 -18.41 6.44 -11.95
C ARG A 160 -18.92 7.50 -10.98
N ARG A 161 -19.76 7.12 -10.00
CA ARG A 161 -20.23 8.04 -8.96
C ARG A 161 -19.08 8.37 -8.01
N MET A 162 -18.33 7.36 -7.57
CA MET A 162 -17.15 7.52 -6.73
C MET A 162 -16.11 8.47 -7.37
N PHE A 163 -15.82 8.33 -8.67
CA PHE A 163 -14.88 9.21 -9.37
C PHE A 163 -15.33 10.67 -9.36
N ARG A 164 -16.62 10.90 -9.60
CA ARG A 164 -17.22 12.26 -9.60
C ARG A 164 -17.26 12.88 -8.21
N GLU A 165 -17.55 12.08 -7.18
CA GLU A 165 -17.66 12.56 -5.80
C GLU A 165 -16.30 12.87 -5.17
N MET A 166 -15.30 12.01 -5.43
CA MET A 166 -13.97 12.14 -4.83
C MET A 166 -13.02 13.01 -5.64
N GLY A 167 -13.30 13.18 -6.94
CA GLY A 167 -12.43 13.87 -7.89
C GLY A 167 -11.07 13.19 -8.04
N LEU A 168 -10.25 13.75 -8.93
CA LEU A 168 -8.87 13.32 -9.09
C LEU A 168 -8.11 13.52 -7.78
N ARG A 169 -7.25 12.57 -7.45
CA ARG A 169 -6.30 12.76 -6.36
C ARG A 169 -5.35 13.83 -6.88
N ARG A 170 -5.18 14.93 -6.13
CA ARG A 170 -4.00 15.78 -6.38
C ARG A 170 -2.82 14.83 -6.37
N PRO A 171 -1.88 14.90 -7.33
CA PRO A 171 -0.62 14.23 -7.16
C PRO A 171 -0.16 14.65 -5.76
N GLN A 172 -0.16 13.72 -4.81
CA GLN A 172 0.85 13.83 -3.79
C GLN A 172 2.09 13.86 -4.68
N ALA A 173 2.83 14.98 -4.66
CA ALA A 173 4.25 14.90 -4.98
C ALA A 173 4.66 13.61 -4.30
N PRO A 174 5.12 12.61 -5.09
CA PRO A 174 5.27 11.25 -4.59
C PRO A 174 5.80 11.39 -3.18
N VAL A 175 5.13 10.86 -2.15
CA VAL A 175 5.76 10.76 -0.84
C VAL A 175 7.03 10.04 -1.17
N ASP A 176 8.15 10.76 -1.24
CA ASP A 176 9.16 10.53 -2.25
C ASP A 176 9.41 9.02 -2.35
N ALA A 177 8.81 8.38 -3.37
CA ALA A 177 9.25 7.09 -3.87
C ALA A 177 10.70 7.23 -4.41
N LYS A 178 11.24 8.45 -4.29
CA LYS A 178 12.62 8.78 -3.97
C LYS A 178 13.01 8.75 -2.47
N VAL A 179 12.93 7.60 -1.81
CA VAL A 179 14.21 7.04 -1.31
C VAL A 179 14.78 6.19 -2.44
N GLN A 180 14.98 6.85 -3.58
CA GLN A 180 16.12 6.66 -4.43
C GLN A 180 17.31 6.79 -3.45
N SER A 181 18.37 5.99 -3.52
CA SER A 181 19.38 6.16 -4.59
C SER A 181 19.36 7.56 -5.21
N GLY A 182 19.17 8.58 -4.35
CA GLY A 182 19.06 9.96 -4.76
C GLY A 182 20.41 10.33 -5.34
N ASP A 183 20.37 11.18 -6.36
CA ASP A 183 21.51 12.02 -6.72
C ASP A 183 22.26 12.39 -5.43
N ALA A 184 23.47 11.82 -5.24
CA ALA A 184 24.25 11.86 -4.00
C ALA A 184 24.67 13.28 -3.56
N ARG A 185 24.13 14.30 -4.23
CA ARG A 185 24.40 15.71 -4.01
C ARG A 185 23.46 16.24 -2.94
N GLY A 186 23.92 16.18 -1.68
CA GLY A 186 23.37 16.95 -0.56
C GLY A 186 22.79 16.16 0.61
N ARG A 187 22.84 14.82 0.60
CA ARG A 187 22.47 13.96 1.76
C ARG A 187 23.72 13.59 2.56
N ASP A 188 24.46 14.60 3.00
CA ASP A 188 25.64 14.42 3.84
C ASP A 188 25.24 14.20 5.31
N LEU A 189 26.24 14.03 6.17
CA LEU A 189 26.01 13.82 7.61
C LEU A 189 25.20 14.98 8.24
N ALA A 190 25.44 16.22 7.80
CA ALA A 190 24.75 17.40 8.32
C ALA A 190 23.24 17.40 7.98
N PHE A 191 22.87 16.87 6.82
CA PHE A 191 21.47 16.63 6.48
C PHE A 191 20.80 15.68 7.49
N TYR A 192 21.44 14.56 7.79
CA TYR A 192 20.89 13.57 8.74
C TYR A 192 20.85 14.10 10.18
N GLU A 193 21.85 14.89 10.59
CA GLU A 193 21.83 15.59 11.89
C GLU A 193 20.64 16.53 12.00
N LYS A 194 20.39 17.36 10.99
CA LYS A 194 19.26 18.29 10.97
C LYS A 194 17.91 17.56 10.94
N LEU A 195 17.83 16.46 10.20
CA LEU A 195 16.62 15.63 10.13
C LEU A 195 16.35 14.95 11.47
N TRP A 196 17.39 14.46 12.15
CA TRP A 196 17.30 13.80 13.46
C TRP A 196 16.77 14.72 14.57
N THR A 197 17.04 16.02 14.47
CA THR A 197 16.55 17.07 15.38
C THR A 197 15.30 17.78 14.87
N SER A 198 14.67 17.30 13.79
CA SER A 198 13.41 17.87 13.33
C SER A 198 12.25 17.39 14.21
N ASN A 199 11.24 18.23 14.43
CA ASN A 199 10.09 17.90 15.29
C ASN A 199 9.47 16.52 14.95
N ALA A 200 9.37 16.18 13.66
CA ALA A 200 8.78 14.90 13.23
C ALA A 200 9.56 13.67 13.71
N VAL A 201 10.89 13.73 13.75
CA VAL A 201 11.75 12.63 14.20
C VAL A 201 11.99 12.69 15.70
N GLU A 202 12.07 13.88 16.29
CA GLU A 202 12.23 14.09 17.72
C GLU A 202 11.02 13.60 18.54
N ASP A 203 9.80 13.91 18.07
CA ASP A 203 8.57 13.44 18.70
C ASP A 203 8.48 11.91 18.64
N ALA A 204 8.78 11.33 17.48
CA ALA A 204 8.78 9.88 17.28
C ALA A 204 9.83 9.19 18.18
N ARG A 205 11.05 9.74 18.28
CA ARG A 205 12.11 9.19 19.15
C ARG A 205 11.72 9.23 20.62
N SER A 206 11.09 10.31 21.08
CA SER A 206 10.65 10.45 22.46
C SER A 206 9.56 9.42 22.81
N MET A 207 8.66 9.15 21.87
CA MET A 207 7.66 8.10 22.01
C MET A 207 8.27 6.70 21.99
N VAL A 208 9.32 6.47 21.19
CA VAL A 208 10.00 5.17 21.09
C VAL A 208 10.79 4.83 22.36
N ARG A 209 11.40 5.82 23.01
CA ARG A 209 12.19 5.62 24.26
C ARG A 209 11.37 5.10 25.45
N SER A 210 10.05 5.20 25.40
CA SER A 210 9.16 4.81 26.50
C SER A 210 8.22 3.66 26.12
N ILE A 211 8.52 2.91 25.05
CA ILE A 211 7.69 1.77 24.63
C ILE A 211 7.93 0.58 25.57
N PRO A 212 6.87 -0.04 26.12
CA PRO A 212 6.98 -1.31 26.83
C PRO A 212 7.58 -2.40 25.93
N ALA A 213 8.44 -3.25 26.49
CA ALA A 213 9.07 -4.33 25.73
C ALA A 213 8.08 -5.42 25.29
N ASP A 214 6.85 -5.46 25.83
CA ASP A 214 5.82 -6.41 25.43
C ASP A 214 5.08 -5.90 24.19
N PRO A 215 5.22 -6.54 23.01
CA PRO A 215 4.53 -6.14 21.78
C PRO A 215 3.01 -6.37 21.84
N ARG A 216 2.48 -7.00 22.90
CA ARG A 216 1.04 -7.17 23.15
C ARG A 216 0.44 -6.05 24.00
N ASP A 217 1.27 -5.11 24.46
CA ASP A 217 0.81 -3.94 25.20
C ASP A 217 -0.04 -3.05 24.26
N PRO A 218 -1.26 -2.64 24.65
CA PRO A 218 -2.07 -1.70 23.86
C PRO A 218 -1.33 -0.40 23.49
N ASP A 219 -0.38 0.03 24.31
CA ASP A 219 0.45 1.20 24.05
C ASP A 219 1.49 0.95 22.94
N PHE A 220 1.86 -0.31 22.69
CA PHE A 220 2.75 -0.69 21.58
C PHE A 220 2.08 -0.40 20.23
N GLU A 221 0.81 -0.78 20.08
CA GLU A 221 0.02 -0.52 18.86
C GLU A 221 -0.14 0.97 18.59
N ALA A 222 -0.45 1.75 19.62
CA ALA A 222 -0.58 3.20 19.52
C ALA A 222 0.71 3.89 19.05
N ARG A 223 1.87 3.26 19.28
CA ARG A 223 3.21 3.80 18.97
C ARG A 223 3.85 3.21 17.72
N ARG A 224 3.16 2.27 17.05
CA ARG A 224 3.57 1.70 15.75
C ARG A 224 3.90 2.77 14.69
N PRO A 225 3.17 3.91 14.58
CA PRO A 225 3.56 4.98 13.66
C PRO A 225 4.92 5.62 14.00
N ALA A 226 5.22 5.83 15.29
CA ALA A 226 6.49 6.38 15.73
C ALA A 226 7.65 5.41 15.46
N LEU A 227 7.45 4.10 15.69
CA LEU A 227 8.41 3.05 15.34
C LEU A 227 8.75 3.09 13.84
N LYS A 228 7.74 3.19 12.97
CA LYS A 228 7.95 3.30 11.52
C LYS A 228 8.77 4.52 11.13
N THR A 229 8.53 5.67 11.77
CA THR A 229 9.29 6.91 11.51
C THR A 229 10.76 6.76 11.87
N VAL A 230 11.07 6.20 13.05
CA VAL A 230 12.46 5.99 13.48
C VAL A 230 13.15 4.93 12.63
N TYR A 231 12.44 3.85 12.26
CA TYR A 231 12.93 2.83 11.35
C TYR A 231 13.30 3.41 9.98
N ALA A 232 12.38 4.18 9.36
CA ALA A 232 12.62 4.79 8.06
C ALA A 232 13.83 5.75 8.08
N PHE A 233 14.01 6.50 9.17
CA PHE A 233 15.19 7.35 9.35
C PHE A 233 16.48 6.54 9.32
N PHE A 234 16.56 5.48 10.15
CA PHE A 234 17.79 4.70 10.26
C PHE A 234 18.04 3.83 9.03
N GLU A 235 17.01 3.33 8.37
CA GLU A 235 17.13 2.61 7.11
C GLU A 235 17.74 3.51 6.03
N SER A 236 17.25 4.76 5.92
CA SER A 236 17.77 5.76 5.00
C SER A 236 19.22 6.19 5.32
N LEU A 237 19.54 6.40 6.60
CA LEU A 237 20.92 6.68 7.03
C LEU A 237 21.85 5.51 6.68
N SER A 238 21.38 4.28 6.88
CA SER A 238 22.17 3.08 6.63
C SER A 238 22.46 2.87 5.14
N ASP A 239 21.48 3.13 4.28
CA ASP A 239 21.69 3.17 2.82
C ASP A 239 22.75 4.22 2.43
N ALA A 240 22.70 5.42 3.01
CA ALA A 240 23.67 6.48 2.74
C ALA A 240 25.09 6.14 3.21
N VAL A 241 25.22 5.42 4.33
CA VAL A 241 26.50 4.89 4.82
C VAL A 241 27.02 3.79 3.89
N LEU A 242 26.17 2.83 3.52
CA LEU A 242 26.58 1.68 2.69
C LEU A 242 26.92 2.06 1.26
N SER A 243 26.29 3.12 0.72
CA SER A 243 26.60 3.70 -0.58
C SER A 243 27.80 4.65 -0.56
N GLY A 244 28.37 4.96 0.61
CA GLY A 244 29.52 5.85 0.77
C GLY A 244 29.20 7.34 0.60
N VAL A 245 27.93 7.73 0.60
CA VAL A 245 27.48 9.13 0.55
C VAL A 245 27.71 9.83 1.89
N VAL A 246 27.52 9.08 2.99
CA VAL A 246 27.79 9.55 4.36
C VAL A 246 29.00 8.79 4.92
N ASP A 247 29.93 9.52 5.51
CA ASP A 247 31.07 8.93 6.20
C ASP A 247 30.62 8.03 7.36
N GLU A 248 31.05 6.77 7.33
CA GLU A 248 30.64 5.75 8.30
C GLU A 248 31.13 6.09 9.72
N GLU A 249 32.35 6.63 9.88
CA GLU A 249 32.89 6.98 11.20
C GLU A 249 32.18 8.18 11.83
N GLY A 250 31.85 9.20 11.03
CA GLY A 250 31.02 10.32 11.43
C GLY A 250 29.60 9.90 11.81
N ALA A 251 28.95 9.11 10.95
CA ALA A 251 27.61 8.58 11.23
C ALA A 251 27.58 7.70 12.48
N ARG A 252 28.57 6.82 12.67
CA ARG A 252 28.66 5.96 13.87
C ARG A 252 28.85 6.78 15.14
N ARG A 253 29.70 7.82 15.13
CA ARG A 253 29.87 8.71 16.30
C ARG A 253 28.56 9.41 16.67
N GLN A 254 27.78 9.83 15.68
CA GLN A 254 26.57 10.61 15.91
C GLN A 254 25.34 9.75 16.22
N PHE A 255 25.20 8.60 15.56
CA PHE A 255 23.97 7.80 15.57
C PHE A 255 24.17 6.37 16.09
N GLY A 256 25.42 5.94 16.34
CA GLY A 256 25.75 4.55 16.62
C GLY A 256 24.92 3.93 17.73
N GLU A 257 24.93 4.54 18.92
CA GLU A 257 24.17 4.04 20.08
C GLU A 257 22.67 3.96 19.81
N ALA A 258 22.11 4.99 19.17
CA ALA A 258 20.69 5.07 18.89
C ALA A 258 20.27 4.03 17.84
N LEU A 259 21.08 3.83 16.79
CA LEU A 259 20.83 2.86 15.74
C LEU A 259 20.93 1.43 16.28
N THR A 260 22.00 1.10 16.99
CA THR A 260 22.22 -0.27 17.51
C THR A 260 21.19 -0.65 18.57
N SER A 261 20.84 0.28 19.47
CA SER A 261 19.80 0.04 20.48
C SER A 261 18.43 -0.13 19.84
N PHE A 262 18.09 0.72 18.86
CA PHE A 262 16.82 0.63 18.14
C PHE A 262 16.73 -0.67 17.34
N TRP A 263 17.80 -1.05 16.62
CA TRP A 263 17.85 -2.32 15.89
C TRP A 263 17.67 -3.52 16.80
N SER A 264 18.40 -3.56 17.93
CA SER A 264 18.30 -4.64 18.91
C SER A 264 16.88 -4.79 19.46
N TYR A 265 16.21 -3.66 19.68
CA TYR A 265 14.83 -3.63 20.12
C TYR A 265 13.88 -4.18 19.06
N ILE A 266 13.88 -3.63 17.84
CA ILE A 266 12.93 -4.05 16.80
C ILE A 266 13.18 -5.46 16.29
N TYR A 267 14.44 -5.93 16.31
CA TYR A 267 14.83 -7.26 15.84
C TYR A 267 14.01 -8.35 16.53
N THR A 268 13.72 -8.18 17.82
CA THR A 268 12.97 -9.15 18.63
C THR A 268 11.51 -8.78 18.84
N THR A 269 11.17 -7.49 18.86
CA THR A 269 9.84 -7.02 19.26
C THR A 269 8.90 -6.70 18.10
N TRP A 270 9.44 -6.36 16.92
CA TRP A 270 8.64 -5.92 15.78
C TRP A 270 8.83 -6.85 14.58
N LEU A 271 8.44 -8.12 14.77
CA LEU A 271 8.50 -9.12 13.73
C LEU A 271 7.40 -8.93 12.68
N PRO A 272 7.67 -9.23 11.40
CA PRO A 272 6.65 -9.36 10.36
C PRO A 272 5.55 -10.34 10.79
N ALA A 273 4.32 -10.07 10.38
CA ALA A 273 3.16 -10.86 10.78
C ALA A 273 3.31 -12.34 10.39
N GLY A 274 3.13 -13.23 11.36
CA GLY A 274 3.24 -14.69 11.16
C GLY A 274 4.64 -15.26 11.39
N GLN A 275 5.66 -14.42 11.61
CA GLN A 275 7.02 -14.87 11.93
C GLN A 275 7.25 -14.94 13.44
N ILE A 276 7.88 -16.02 13.90
CA ILE A 276 8.22 -16.26 15.31
C ILE A 276 9.73 -16.19 15.52
N ASP A 277 10.52 -16.55 14.50
CA ASP A 277 11.98 -16.47 14.55
C ASP A 277 12.46 -15.14 13.95
N PRO A 278 13.12 -14.27 14.73
CA PRO A 278 13.80 -13.07 14.23
C PRO A 278 14.78 -13.34 13.09
N ALA A 279 15.50 -14.47 13.11
CA ALA A 279 16.50 -14.77 12.10
C ALA A 279 15.84 -14.94 10.71
N ASP A 280 14.72 -15.66 10.66
CA ASP A 280 13.95 -15.87 9.43
C ASP A 280 13.18 -14.60 9.01
N ALA A 281 12.67 -13.85 10.00
CA ALA A 281 11.93 -12.60 9.78
C ALA A 281 12.74 -11.50 9.09
N TRP A 282 14.04 -11.48 9.34
CA TRP A 282 14.96 -10.46 8.86
C TRP A 282 15.98 -11.02 7.87
N ASP A 283 15.67 -12.12 7.18
CA ASP A 283 16.49 -12.65 6.08
C ASP A 283 15.85 -12.33 4.70
N PRO A 284 16.51 -11.54 3.84
CA PRO A 284 17.80 -10.88 4.04
C PRO A 284 17.72 -9.66 4.96
N LEU A 285 18.86 -9.35 5.62
CA LEU A 285 18.93 -8.21 6.54
C LEU A 285 18.64 -6.88 5.82
N PRO A 286 17.80 -6.01 6.40
CA PRO A 286 17.63 -4.64 5.92
C PRO A 286 18.92 -3.83 6.15
N GLN A 287 19.01 -2.65 5.53
CA GLN A 287 20.24 -1.85 5.56
C GLN A 287 20.61 -1.46 6.99
N ILE A 288 19.62 -1.09 7.81
CA ILE A 288 19.80 -0.85 9.25
C ILE A 288 20.40 -2.06 9.96
N GLY A 289 19.98 -3.29 9.61
CA GLY A 289 20.48 -4.52 10.21
C GLY A 289 21.92 -4.82 9.80
N ILE A 290 22.28 -4.57 8.55
CA ILE A 290 23.66 -4.69 8.04
C ILE A 290 24.57 -3.70 8.77
N VAL A 291 24.18 -2.42 8.85
CA VAL A 291 24.96 -1.37 9.51
C VAL A 291 25.04 -1.60 11.02
N ALA A 292 23.93 -1.95 11.68
CA ALA A 292 23.92 -2.29 13.11
C ALA A 292 24.87 -3.45 13.42
N SER A 293 24.88 -4.49 12.58
CA SER A 293 25.79 -5.63 12.74
C SER A 293 27.27 -5.20 12.59
N ARG A 294 27.57 -4.32 11.62
CA ARG A 294 28.94 -3.76 11.45
C ARG A 294 29.36 -2.91 12.64
N TRP A 295 28.45 -2.11 13.20
CA TRP A 295 28.74 -1.18 14.30
C TRP A 295 28.80 -1.86 15.67
N SER A 296 28.08 -2.97 15.86
CA SER A 296 28.12 -3.80 17.08
C SER A 296 29.37 -4.68 17.16
N ASN A 297 29.91 -5.15 16.03
CA ASN A 297 31.02 -6.11 15.98
C ASN A 297 32.44 -5.49 16.07
N ARG A 298 32.58 -4.16 16.18
CA ARG A 298 33.89 -3.47 16.28
C ARG A 298 34.27 -3.04 17.71
N HIS A 299 33.87 -3.80 18.71
CA HIS A 299 34.42 -3.71 20.08
C HIS A 299 35.35 -4.89 20.35
N VAL A 300 36.43 -4.99 19.56
CA VAL A 300 37.66 -5.74 19.89
C VAL A 300 38.84 -4.90 19.39
#